data_AF-L0D9L1-F1
#
_entry.id   AF-L0D9L1-F1
#
_cell.length_a   1.000
_cell.length_b   1.000
_cell.length_c   1.000
_cell.angle_alpha   90.00
_cell.angle_beta   90.00
_cell.angle_gamma   90.00
#
_symmetry.space_group_name_H-M   'P 1'
#
loop_
_entity.id
_entity.type
_entity.pdbx_description
1 polymer ?
#
loop_
_entity_poly.entity_id
_entity_poly.type
_entity_poly.pdbx_seq_one_letter_code
_entity_poly.pdbx_strand_id
1 'polypeptide(L)'
;MNLNPTVLTLMHAPPQDSTRIVGRLAPSPTGGLHLGHARTFLVAWLAARSAGGKVLLRVEDLDNSRSRTEAKDGAFVDLRWLGLDWDEGPDLGGPSAPYTQSERYETYQSVLGQLKQADMVYPCTCTRADILKAASAPHSEDEGLVYPGTCAGRSARDALALVDRPFAWRFRVPAAPVAWNDLFRGPMSIEAVRLGGDFVVARSPAGMSYQLAVVTDDALMGINQVIRGDDLVPSTPRQILLYRSLGWAPPQFGHIPLTVGPDGRRLAKRDGSIKLATLRNAGVDPNQLVGQLALSCGWTDKVVPSTPGDWIGRFRISDLPPAPWVVAPEWIDGSATMNQPTAPASGTKGERGA
;
A
#
# COMPACT_ATOMS: atom_id res chain seq x y z
N MET A 1 -10.20 0.09 42.98
CA MET A 1 -10.12 1.25 42.07
C MET A 1 -11.04 0.98 40.90
N ASN A 2 -12.07 1.81 40.74
CA ASN A 2 -13.15 1.63 39.80
C ASN A 2 -12.66 1.79 38.36
N LEU A 3 -12.70 0.73 37.57
CA LEU A 3 -12.63 0.82 36.11
C LEU A 3 -13.98 1.33 35.63
N ASN A 4 -14.02 2.60 35.27
CA ASN A 4 -15.17 3.24 34.66
C ASN A 4 -15.49 2.52 33.34
N PRO A 5 -16.70 1.98 33.12
CA PRO A 5 -17.08 1.42 31.84
C PRO A 5 -17.31 2.58 30.89
N THR A 6 -16.24 3.09 30.28
CA THR A 6 -16.36 4.03 29.18
C THR A 6 -17.18 3.32 28.12
N VAL A 7 -18.40 3.82 27.88
CA VAL A 7 -19.17 3.51 26.67
C VAL A 7 -18.22 3.82 25.52
N LEU A 8 -17.63 2.78 24.92
CA LEU A 8 -16.90 2.93 23.67
C LEU A 8 -17.96 3.37 22.66
N THR A 9 -18.05 4.67 22.41
CA THR A 9 -18.79 5.17 21.26
C THR A 9 -18.21 4.45 20.05
N LEU A 10 -19.05 3.68 19.34
CA LEU A 10 -18.66 3.02 18.09
C LEU A 10 -18.03 4.09 17.18
N MET A 11 -16.78 3.89 16.77
CA MET A 11 -16.17 4.76 15.77
C MET A 11 -16.82 4.45 14.44
N HIS A 12 -17.68 5.36 13.99
CA HIS A 12 -18.26 5.29 12.68
C HIS A 12 -17.32 5.97 11.70
N ALA A 13 -17.04 5.30 10.59
CA ALA A 13 -16.42 5.98 9.46
C ALA A 13 -17.37 7.08 8.95
N PRO A 14 -16.86 8.23 8.50
CA PRO A 14 -17.69 9.20 7.82
C PRO A 14 -18.40 8.53 6.63
N PRO A 15 -19.64 8.92 6.31
CA PRO A 15 -20.30 8.42 5.11
C PRO A 15 -19.42 8.71 3.90
N GLN A 16 -19.21 7.68 3.07
CA GLN A 16 -18.37 7.79 1.88
C GLN A 16 -19.08 8.69 0.87
N ASP A 17 -18.49 9.86 0.59
CA ASP A 17 -18.92 10.69 -0.51
C ASP A 17 -18.50 10.04 -1.84
N SER A 18 -19.47 9.45 -2.53
CA SER A 18 -19.24 8.82 -3.83
C SER A 18 -19.07 9.83 -4.98
N THR A 19 -19.30 11.12 -4.73
CA THR A 19 -19.25 12.16 -5.78
C THR A 19 -17.84 12.69 -6.04
N ARG A 20 -16.91 12.54 -5.08
CA ARG A 20 -15.54 13.03 -5.21
C ARG A 20 -14.52 11.96 -4.79
N ILE A 21 -13.56 11.68 -5.67
CA ILE A 21 -12.48 10.74 -5.34
C ILE A 21 -11.57 11.32 -4.24
N VAL A 22 -11.26 10.52 -3.24
CA VAL A 22 -10.25 10.79 -2.22
C VAL A 22 -9.25 9.63 -2.25
N GLY A 23 -8.08 9.92 -2.81
CA GLY A 23 -6.95 9.02 -2.85
C GLY A 23 -5.91 9.34 -1.78
N ARG A 24 -4.89 8.50 -1.67
CA ARG A 24 -3.74 8.75 -0.79
C ARG A 24 -2.42 8.25 -1.34
N LEU A 25 -1.35 8.97 -1.00
CA LEU A 25 0.04 8.53 -1.06
C LEU A 25 0.44 8.07 0.34
N ALA A 26 0.90 6.83 0.45
CA ALA A 26 1.13 6.19 1.75
C ALA A 26 2.56 5.61 1.88
N PRO A 27 3.60 6.46 1.92
CA PRO A 27 4.98 5.97 2.05
C PRO A 27 5.23 5.38 3.44
N SER A 28 5.87 4.21 3.48
CA SER A 28 6.47 3.67 4.71
C SER A 28 7.93 4.15 4.81
N PRO A 29 8.33 4.89 5.87
CA PRO A 29 9.66 5.51 6.00
C PRO A 29 10.73 4.50 6.42
N THR A 30 10.72 3.31 5.82
CA THR A 30 11.66 2.24 6.11
C THR A 30 12.93 2.35 5.25
N GLY A 31 12.96 3.32 4.32
CA GLY A 31 14.02 3.69 3.39
C GLY A 31 13.52 4.83 2.49
N GLY A 32 14.41 5.42 1.69
CA GLY A 32 14.02 6.46 0.72
C GLY A 32 13.10 5.91 -0.37
N LEU A 33 12.32 6.80 -1.00
CA LEU A 33 11.49 6.45 -2.15
C LEU A 33 12.37 6.03 -3.33
N HIS A 34 11.83 5.20 -4.22
CA HIS A 34 12.51 4.70 -5.42
C HIS A 34 11.55 4.78 -6.62
N LEU A 35 12.01 4.43 -7.83
CA LEU A 35 11.24 4.54 -9.07
C LEU A 35 9.88 3.83 -9.02
N GLY A 36 9.80 2.63 -8.44
CA GLY A 36 8.50 1.97 -8.23
C GLY A 36 7.51 2.74 -7.35
N HIS A 37 7.99 3.47 -6.34
CA HIS A 37 7.14 4.37 -5.56
C HIS A 37 6.71 5.56 -6.41
N ALA A 38 7.63 6.18 -7.15
CA ALA A 38 7.32 7.32 -8.03
C ALA A 38 6.23 6.97 -9.06
N ARG A 39 6.36 5.81 -9.72
CA ARG A 39 5.35 5.31 -10.67
C ARG A 39 3.99 5.11 -10.00
N THR A 40 3.96 4.41 -8.87
CA THR A 40 2.71 4.11 -8.15
C THR A 40 2.04 5.36 -7.64
N PHE A 41 2.81 6.30 -7.08
CA PHE A 41 2.29 7.56 -6.56
C PHE A 41 1.84 8.50 -7.67
N LEU A 42 2.52 8.55 -8.82
CA LEU A 42 2.06 9.30 -9.99
C LEU A 42 0.69 8.78 -10.47
N VAL A 43 0.51 7.47 -10.59
CA VAL A 43 -0.78 6.88 -11.00
C VAL A 43 -1.88 7.15 -9.96
N ALA A 44 -1.58 6.98 -8.67
CA ALA A 44 -2.53 7.26 -7.59
C ALA A 44 -2.94 8.75 -7.56
N TRP A 45 -1.99 9.65 -7.74
CA TRP A 45 -2.20 11.09 -7.80
C TRP A 45 -3.07 11.46 -9.01
N LEU A 46 -2.73 10.96 -10.20
CA LEU A 46 -3.48 11.23 -11.43
C LEU A 46 -4.91 10.68 -11.38
N ALA A 47 -5.13 9.51 -10.78
CA ALA A 47 -6.47 8.94 -10.65
C ALA A 47 -7.39 9.82 -9.80
N ALA A 48 -6.89 10.38 -8.70
CA ALA A 48 -7.64 11.33 -7.90
C ALA A 48 -7.81 12.68 -8.63
N ARG A 49 -6.72 13.26 -9.15
CA ARG A 49 -6.73 14.60 -9.76
C ARG A 49 -7.52 14.69 -11.06
N SER A 50 -7.47 13.67 -11.91
CA SER A 50 -8.28 13.59 -13.14
C SER A 50 -9.78 13.53 -12.88
N ALA A 51 -10.19 13.09 -11.68
CA ALA A 51 -11.57 13.11 -11.21
C ALA A 51 -11.93 14.37 -10.39
N GLY A 52 -11.07 15.40 -10.36
CA GLY A 52 -11.26 16.58 -9.49
C GLY A 52 -11.17 16.27 -7.98
N GLY A 53 -10.61 15.12 -7.64
CA GLY A 53 -10.52 14.57 -6.31
C GLY A 53 -9.44 15.17 -5.43
N LYS A 54 -9.34 14.66 -4.21
CA LYS A 54 -8.32 14.98 -3.23
C LYS A 54 -7.25 13.89 -3.14
N VAL A 55 -6.04 14.27 -2.77
CA VAL A 55 -4.92 13.38 -2.47
C VAL A 55 -4.45 13.67 -1.05
N LEU A 56 -4.48 12.66 -0.19
CA LEU A 56 -3.92 12.71 1.16
C LEU A 56 -2.49 12.14 1.17
N LEU A 57 -1.62 12.68 2.02
CA LEU A 57 -0.35 12.06 2.36
C LEU A 57 -0.46 11.43 3.75
N ARG A 58 -0.15 10.13 3.87
CA ARG A 58 -0.13 9.41 5.15
C ARG A 58 1.19 8.67 5.34
N VAL A 59 1.84 8.87 6.48
CA VAL A 59 3.11 8.17 6.80
C VAL A 59 2.81 6.86 7.53
N GLU A 60 3.19 5.74 6.92
CA GLU A 60 2.94 4.39 7.46
C GLU A 60 4.17 3.85 8.19
N ASP A 61 4.38 4.31 9.43
CA ASP A 61 5.58 4.09 10.25
C ASP A 61 5.41 3.09 11.40
N LEU A 62 4.45 2.16 11.30
CA LEU A 62 4.14 1.17 12.35
C LEU A 62 5.33 0.24 12.73
N ASP A 63 6.30 0.06 11.83
CA ASP A 63 7.53 -0.68 12.13
C ASP A 63 8.60 0.27 12.67
N ASN A 64 8.51 0.59 13.96
CA ASN A 64 9.45 1.47 14.67
C ASN A 64 10.93 1.04 14.49
N SER A 65 11.20 -0.26 14.34
CA SER A 65 12.57 -0.77 14.19
C SER A 65 13.19 -0.38 12.84
N ARG A 66 12.35 -0.20 11.83
CA ARG A 66 12.75 0.11 10.45
C ARG A 66 12.46 1.55 10.05
N SER A 67 11.56 2.23 10.73
CA SER A 67 11.22 3.64 10.49
C SER A 67 12.44 4.53 10.74
N ARG A 68 12.66 5.51 9.86
CA ARG A 68 13.74 6.50 9.95
C ARG A 68 13.17 7.88 9.66
N THR A 69 13.36 8.84 10.57
CA THR A 69 12.89 10.23 10.38
C THR A 69 13.42 10.84 9.09
N GLU A 70 14.71 10.65 8.78
CA GLU A 70 15.31 11.11 7.52
C GLU A 70 14.63 10.54 6.27
N ALA A 71 14.13 9.30 6.33
CA ALA A 71 13.39 8.69 5.23
C ALA A 71 11.96 9.26 5.11
N LYS A 72 11.33 9.63 6.22
CA LYS A 72 10.05 10.34 6.25
C LYS A 72 10.20 11.71 5.58
N ASP A 73 11.14 12.52 6.04
CA ASP A 73 11.35 13.87 5.51
C ASP A 73 11.80 13.82 4.05
N GLY A 74 12.72 12.91 3.71
CA GLY A 74 13.17 12.68 2.35
C GLY A 74 12.02 12.32 1.39
N ALA A 75 11.06 11.52 1.83
CA ALA A 75 9.89 11.19 1.02
C ALA A 75 9.06 12.44 0.66
N PHE A 76 8.93 13.42 1.56
CA PHE A 76 8.16 14.63 1.29
C PHE A 76 8.88 15.51 0.26
N VAL A 77 10.20 15.63 0.39
CA VAL A 77 11.02 16.37 -0.59
C VAL A 77 10.99 15.67 -1.95
N ASP A 78 11.07 14.34 -1.98
CA ASP A 78 11.03 13.54 -3.22
C ASP A 78 9.68 13.69 -3.94
N LEU A 79 8.55 13.63 -3.22
CA LEU A 79 7.22 13.81 -3.78
C LEU A 79 7.01 15.21 -4.34
N ARG A 80 7.40 16.25 -3.59
CA ARG A 80 7.34 17.65 -4.05
C ARG A 80 8.22 17.90 -5.27
N TRP A 81 9.42 17.32 -5.26
CA TRP A 81 10.35 17.42 -6.40
C TRP A 81 9.75 16.83 -7.68
N LEU A 82 8.98 15.74 -7.58
CA LEU A 82 8.22 15.17 -8.70
C LEU A 82 6.97 15.97 -9.11
N GLY A 83 6.58 16.99 -8.35
CA GLY A 83 5.33 17.73 -8.56
C GLY A 83 4.08 17.01 -8.06
N LEU A 84 4.22 16.03 -7.16
CA LEU A 84 3.10 15.31 -6.55
C LEU A 84 2.69 15.98 -5.25
N ASP A 85 1.73 16.89 -5.33
CA ASP A 85 1.17 17.59 -4.18
C ASP A 85 0.12 16.76 -3.42
N TRP A 86 -0.28 17.24 -2.24
CA TRP A 86 -1.35 16.66 -1.43
C TRP A 86 -2.17 17.77 -0.78
N ASP A 87 -3.46 17.53 -0.56
CA ASP A 87 -4.40 18.48 0.03
C ASP A 87 -4.36 18.44 1.57
N GLU A 88 -4.00 17.30 2.12
CA GLU A 88 -4.01 16.98 3.55
C GLU A 88 -2.82 16.06 3.85
N GLY A 89 -2.14 16.26 4.97
CA GLY A 89 -0.95 15.47 5.28
C GLY A 89 -0.25 15.89 6.57
N PRO A 90 0.87 15.24 6.95
CA PRO A 90 1.53 15.46 8.24
C PRO A 90 2.03 16.90 8.43
N ASP A 91 2.37 17.58 7.34
CA ASP A 91 2.91 18.95 7.34
C ASP A 91 1.86 20.03 7.06
N LEU A 92 0.77 19.69 6.37
CA LEU A 92 -0.34 20.62 6.10
C LEU A 92 -1.47 20.53 7.13
N GLY A 93 -1.54 19.44 7.89
CA GLY A 93 -2.69 19.10 8.72
C GLY A 93 -3.90 18.72 7.86
N GLY A 94 -5.08 18.89 8.45
CA GLY A 94 -6.36 18.52 7.84
C GLY A 94 -7.35 17.98 8.87
N PRO A 95 -8.62 17.80 8.50
CA PRO A 95 -9.68 17.37 9.40
C PRO A 95 -9.46 15.97 9.98
N SER A 96 -8.67 15.12 9.31
CA SER A 96 -8.43 13.73 9.70
C SER A 96 -7.07 13.52 10.40
N ALA A 97 -6.40 14.62 10.78
CA ALA A 97 -5.14 14.57 11.51
C ALA A 97 -5.25 13.75 12.81
N PRO A 98 -4.15 13.13 13.27
CA PRO A 98 -2.81 13.13 12.67
C PRO A 98 -2.71 12.20 11.44
N TYR A 99 -1.76 12.49 10.54
CA TYR A 99 -1.48 11.72 9.32
C TYR A 99 -0.23 10.83 9.42
N THR A 100 0.33 10.65 10.62
CA THR A 100 1.41 9.70 10.92
C THR A 100 0.83 8.53 11.71
N GLN A 101 1.06 7.29 11.29
CA GLN A 101 0.40 6.13 11.91
C GLN A 101 0.83 5.88 13.37
N SER A 102 2.09 6.14 13.73
CA SER A 102 2.59 6.01 15.10
C SER A 102 1.89 6.94 16.10
N GLU A 103 1.34 8.05 15.63
CA GLU A 103 0.59 9.03 16.43
C GLU A 103 -0.89 8.63 16.63
N ARG A 104 -1.35 7.53 16.01
CA ARG A 104 -2.77 7.13 15.96
C ARG A 104 -3.11 5.91 16.80
N TYR A 105 -2.22 5.52 17.71
CA TYR A 105 -2.35 4.29 18.51
C TYR A 105 -3.70 4.16 19.23
N GLU A 106 -4.19 5.25 19.84
CA GLU A 106 -5.48 5.26 20.55
C GLU A 106 -6.66 4.98 19.61
N THR A 107 -6.60 5.51 18.39
CA THR A 107 -7.62 5.26 17.34
C THR A 107 -7.69 3.77 17.03
N TYR A 108 -6.54 3.12 16.82
CA TYR A 108 -6.52 1.69 16.54
C TYR A 108 -6.94 0.84 17.74
N GLN A 109 -6.61 1.25 18.96
CA GLN A 109 -7.08 0.56 20.18
C GLN A 109 -8.60 0.63 20.31
N SER A 110 -9.21 1.77 19.97
CA SER A 110 -10.66 1.91 19.95
C SER A 110 -11.32 0.97 18.94
N VAL A 111 -10.81 0.91 17.70
CA VAL A 111 -11.31 -0.01 16.66
C VAL A 111 -11.10 -1.47 17.04
N LEU A 112 -9.94 -1.82 17.60
CA LEU A 112 -9.69 -3.15 18.16
C LEU A 112 -10.68 -3.47 19.30
N GLY A 113 -11.03 -2.48 20.12
CA GLY A 113 -12.08 -2.57 21.14
C GLY A 113 -13.42 -3.00 20.57
N GLN A 114 -13.85 -2.41 19.45
CA GLN A 114 -15.09 -2.78 18.77
C GLN A 114 -15.05 -4.22 18.25
N LEU A 115 -13.94 -4.63 17.62
CA LEU A 115 -13.77 -6.02 17.18
C LEU A 115 -13.82 -7.02 18.34
N LYS A 116 -13.27 -6.66 19.50
CA LYS A 116 -13.33 -7.49 20.73
C LYS A 116 -14.75 -7.59 21.27
N GLN A 117 -15.48 -6.47 21.31
CA GLN A 117 -16.86 -6.44 21.79
C GLN A 117 -17.79 -7.28 20.91
N ALA A 118 -17.56 -7.28 19.60
CA ALA A 118 -18.27 -8.10 18.63
C ALA A 118 -17.77 -9.57 18.55
N ASP A 119 -16.82 -9.97 19.43
CA ASP A 119 -16.12 -11.27 19.43
C ASP A 119 -15.56 -11.70 18.05
N MET A 120 -15.18 -10.72 17.23
CA MET A 120 -14.57 -10.93 15.91
C MET A 120 -13.07 -11.23 16.00
N VAL A 121 -12.48 -11.06 17.18
CA VAL A 121 -11.07 -11.34 17.45
C VAL A 121 -10.89 -12.18 18.71
N TYR A 122 -9.81 -12.96 18.75
CA TYR A 122 -9.46 -13.78 19.90
C TYR A 122 -7.94 -13.75 20.18
N PRO A 123 -7.52 -14.01 21.44
CA PRO A 123 -6.12 -13.99 21.81
C PRO A 123 -5.41 -15.30 21.47
N CYS A 124 -4.44 -15.22 20.57
CA CYS A 124 -3.61 -16.32 20.13
C CYS A 124 -2.22 -16.27 20.78
N THR A 125 -1.83 -17.39 21.38
CA THR A 125 -0.51 -17.55 22.02
C THR A 125 0.48 -18.38 21.19
N CYS A 126 0.09 -18.86 20.02
CA CYS A 126 0.96 -19.63 19.13
C CYS A 126 2.17 -18.80 18.68
N THR A 127 3.36 -19.39 18.79
CA THR A 127 4.60 -18.84 18.26
C THR A 127 4.71 -19.12 16.75
N ARG A 128 5.67 -18.47 16.09
CA ARG A 128 5.98 -18.77 14.68
C ARG A 128 6.40 -20.23 14.49
N ALA A 129 7.16 -20.79 15.44
CA ALA A 129 7.59 -22.19 15.40
C ALA A 129 6.39 -23.16 15.51
N ASP A 130 5.40 -22.85 16.35
CA ASP A 130 4.19 -23.67 16.47
C ASP A 130 3.40 -23.70 15.16
N ILE A 131 3.29 -22.55 14.48
CA ILE A 131 2.58 -22.43 13.19
C ILE A 131 3.33 -23.19 12.10
N LEU A 132 4.66 -23.06 12.03
CA LEU A 132 5.50 -23.79 11.07
C LEU A 132 5.39 -25.31 11.23
N LYS A 133 5.43 -25.81 12.48
CA LYS A 133 5.26 -27.24 12.77
C LYS A 133 3.89 -27.79 12.36
N ALA A 134 2.85 -26.95 12.39
CA ALA A 134 1.53 -27.34 11.92
C ALA A 134 1.39 -27.25 10.39
N ALA A 135 2.18 -26.40 9.74
CA ALA A 135 2.16 -26.17 8.30
C ALA A 135 3.00 -27.17 7.48
N SER A 136 3.77 -28.07 8.12
CA SER A 136 4.61 -29.08 7.44
C SER A 136 3.83 -30.25 6.81
N ALA A 137 2.53 -30.10 6.56
CA ALA A 137 1.78 -30.92 5.61
C ALA A 137 1.91 -30.28 4.20
N PRO A 138 2.08 -31.07 3.12
CA PRO A 138 2.63 -30.58 1.86
C PRO A 138 1.66 -29.67 1.10
N HIS A 139 1.75 -28.35 1.31
CA HIS A 139 1.03 -27.35 0.51
C HIS A 139 1.97 -26.20 0.07
N SER A 140 1.70 -25.70 -1.14
CA SER A 140 2.53 -24.93 -2.07
C SER A 140 3.10 -23.59 -1.58
N GLU A 141 4.26 -23.22 -2.15
CA GLU A 141 5.25 -22.24 -1.67
C GLU A 141 4.89 -20.73 -1.76
N ASP A 142 3.67 -20.34 -2.19
CA ASP A 142 3.38 -18.93 -2.51
C ASP A 142 2.47 -18.18 -1.52
N GLU A 143 1.92 -18.84 -0.51
CA GLU A 143 1.05 -18.20 0.48
C GLU A 143 1.69 -18.34 1.87
N GLY A 144 1.86 -17.21 2.57
CA GLY A 144 2.51 -17.19 3.88
C GLY A 144 1.90 -18.17 4.89
N LEU A 145 2.59 -18.36 6.03
CA LEU A 145 2.22 -19.35 7.04
C LEU A 145 0.71 -19.42 7.35
N VAL A 146 0.09 -20.52 6.93
CA VAL A 146 -1.31 -20.84 7.21
C VAL A 146 -1.47 -21.02 8.72
N TYR A 147 -2.39 -20.27 9.32
CA TYR A 147 -2.68 -20.44 10.72
C TYR A 147 -3.56 -21.69 10.95
N PRO A 148 -3.13 -22.66 11.78
CA PRO A 148 -3.83 -23.94 11.94
C PRO A 148 -5.10 -23.88 12.82
N GLY A 149 -5.51 -22.71 13.30
CA GLY A 149 -6.72 -22.58 14.11
C GLY A 149 -6.57 -22.98 15.59
N THR A 150 -5.36 -23.28 16.09
CA THR A 150 -5.14 -23.85 17.44
C THR A 150 -5.80 -23.07 18.58
N CYS A 151 -5.85 -21.74 18.50
CA CYS A 151 -6.49 -20.88 19.50
C CYS A 151 -7.85 -20.35 19.07
N ALA A 152 -8.40 -20.75 17.92
CA ALA A 152 -9.62 -20.18 17.34
C ALA A 152 -10.87 -20.42 18.22
N GLY A 153 -10.85 -21.42 19.12
CA GLY A 153 -11.94 -21.64 20.08
C GLY A 153 -12.00 -20.63 21.23
N ARG A 154 -10.99 -19.76 21.40
CA ARG A 154 -11.00 -18.72 22.44
C ARG A 154 -11.90 -17.56 22.06
N SER A 155 -12.41 -16.83 23.04
CA SER A 155 -13.12 -15.55 22.92
C SER A 155 -12.22 -14.38 23.31
N ALA A 156 -12.68 -13.14 23.07
CA ALA A 156 -11.94 -11.96 23.51
C ALA A 156 -11.75 -11.89 25.04
N ARG A 157 -12.64 -12.49 25.83
CA ARG A 157 -12.58 -12.48 27.31
C ARG A 157 -11.43 -13.32 27.85
N ASP A 158 -10.98 -14.33 27.11
CA ASP A 158 -9.89 -15.22 27.52
C ASP A 158 -8.54 -14.49 27.62
N ALA A 159 -8.44 -13.26 27.10
CA ALA A 159 -7.24 -12.43 27.24
C ALA A 159 -6.96 -12.02 28.69
N LEU A 160 -7.98 -12.00 29.56
CA LEU A 160 -7.80 -11.70 30.99
C LEU A 160 -6.90 -12.72 31.70
N ALA A 161 -6.88 -13.98 31.23
CA ALA A 161 -6.00 -15.02 31.75
C ALA A 161 -4.57 -14.97 31.17
N LEU A 162 -4.29 -14.01 30.26
CA LEU A 162 -3.02 -13.91 29.53
C LEU A 162 -2.26 -12.61 29.84
N VAL A 163 -2.67 -11.87 30.87
CA VAL A 163 -2.11 -10.53 31.18
C VAL A 163 -0.59 -10.54 31.36
N ASP A 164 -0.02 -11.63 31.89
CA ASP A 164 1.42 -11.76 32.15
C ASP A 164 2.21 -12.39 30.99
N ARG A 165 1.59 -12.58 29.81
CA ARG A 165 2.26 -13.19 28.66
C ARG A 165 1.95 -12.49 27.34
N PRO A 166 2.94 -12.34 26.44
CA PRO A 166 2.68 -11.84 25.10
C PRO A 166 1.71 -12.73 24.33
N PHE A 167 0.82 -12.11 23.56
CA PHE A 167 -0.10 -12.78 22.65
C PHE A 167 -0.46 -11.88 21.47
N ALA A 168 -1.06 -12.45 20.43
CA ALA A 168 -1.59 -11.72 19.28
C ALA A 168 -3.11 -11.75 19.27
N TRP A 169 -3.74 -10.64 18.92
CA TRP A 169 -5.14 -10.62 18.53
C TRP A 169 -5.26 -11.10 17.09
N ARG A 170 -5.99 -12.20 16.87
CA ARG A 170 -6.31 -12.70 15.54
C ARG A 170 -7.75 -12.39 15.20
N PHE A 171 -7.98 -11.94 13.98
CA PHE A 171 -9.29 -11.75 13.39
C PHE A 171 -9.83 -13.07 12.87
N ARG A 172 -11.08 -13.38 13.22
CA ARG A 172 -11.81 -14.57 12.77
C ARG A 172 -12.25 -14.37 11.33
N VAL A 173 -11.73 -15.17 10.41
CA VAL A 173 -12.11 -15.10 9.00
C VAL A 173 -13.48 -15.80 8.82
N PRO A 174 -14.52 -15.09 8.33
CA PRO A 174 -15.79 -15.73 7.99
C PRO A 174 -15.62 -16.74 6.85
N ALA A 175 -16.40 -17.83 6.86
CA ALA A 175 -16.38 -18.88 5.84
C ALA A 175 -17.13 -18.49 4.56
N ALA A 176 -16.89 -17.28 4.03
CA ALA A 176 -17.51 -16.76 2.82
C ALA A 176 -16.44 -16.24 1.85
N PRO A 177 -16.60 -16.42 0.53
CA PRO A 177 -15.66 -15.88 -0.44
C PRO A 177 -15.62 -14.35 -0.40
N VAL A 178 -14.44 -13.81 -0.70
CA VAL A 178 -14.21 -12.36 -0.77
C VAL A 178 -14.00 -11.99 -2.23
N ALA A 179 -15.00 -11.33 -2.82
CA ALA A 179 -14.93 -10.77 -4.16
C ALA A 179 -14.85 -9.25 -4.13
N TRP A 180 -14.14 -8.69 -5.12
CA TRP A 180 -14.06 -7.26 -5.41
C TRP A 180 -13.79 -7.03 -6.91
N ASN A 181 -14.05 -5.82 -7.39
CA ASN A 181 -13.66 -5.41 -8.73
C ASN A 181 -12.46 -4.48 -8.63
N ASP A 182 -11.29 -4.93 -9.08
CA ASP A 182 -10.08 -4.14 -9.13
C ASP A 182 -10.12 -3.18 -10.33
N LEU A 183 -9.77 -1.91 -10.12
CA LEU A 183 -9.76 -0.88 -11.14
C LEU A 183 -8.79 -1.18 -12.29
N PHE A 184 -7.75 -1.99 -12.05
CA PHE A 184 -6.77 -2.37 -13.05
C PHE A 184 -6.90 -3.85 -13.44
N ARG A 185 -6.98 -4.74 -12.46
CA ARG A 185 -7.01 -6.20 -12.69
C ARG A 185 -8.40 -6.77 -13.02
N GLY A 186 -9.45 -5.96 -12.90
CA GLY A 186 -10.83 -6.39 -13.13
C GLY A 186 -11.40 -7.24 -11.99
N PRO A 187 -12.41 -8.10 -12.27
CA PRO A 187 -13.06 -8.93 -11.26
C PRO A 187 -12.09 -9.91 -10.59
N MET A 188 -12.07 -9.89 -9.25
CA MET A 188 -11.23 -10.72 -8.41
C MET A 188 -12.10 -11.43 -7.37
N SER A 189 -11.77 -12.68 -7.06
CA SER A 189 -12.41 -13.44 -5.97
C SER A 189 -11.42 -14.40 -5.33
N ILE A 190 -11.54 -14.60 -4.03
CA ILE A 190 -10.77 -15.57 -3.28
C ILE A 190 -11.67 -16.30 -2.27
N GLU A 191 -11.55 -17.62 -2.23
CA GLU A 191 -12.21 -18.44 -1.22
C GLU A 191 -11.58 -18.19 0.16
N ALA A 192 -12.40 -18.17 1.22
CA ALA A 192 -11.92 -17.90 2.58
C ALA A 192 -10.78 -18.83 3.02
N VAL A 193 -10.84 -20.11 2.62
CA VAL A 193 -9.80 -21.11 2.91
C VAL A 193 -8.42 -20.74 2.33
N ARG A 194 -8.38 -20.01 1.22
CA ARG A 194 -7.16 -19.53 0.55
C ARG A 194 -6.57 -18.28 1.22
N LEU A 195 -7.21 -17.74 2.26
CA LEU A 195 -6.65 -16.63 3.05
C LEU A 195 -5.61 -17.09 4.08
N GLY A 196 -5.34 -18.38 4.20
CA GLY A 196 -4.37 -18.90 5.17
C GLY A 196 -4.85 -18.79 6.62
N GLY A 197 -6.16 -18.77 6.83
CA GLY A 197 -6.81 -18.75 8.15
C GLY A 197 -6.82 -17.38 8.85
N ASP A 198 -7.17 -17.42 10.13
CA ASP A 198 -7.31 -16.24 10.99
C ASP A 198 -6.00 -15.46 11.12
N PHE A 199 -6.02 -14.17 10.82
CA PHE A 199 -4.82 -13.34 10.69
C PHE A 199 -4.65 -12.33 11.83
N VAL A 200 -3.41 -11.91 12.08
CA VAL A 200 -3.09 -10.99 13.18
C VAL A 200 -3.54 -9.56 12.87
N VAL A 201 -4.29 -8.96 13.79
CA VAL A 201 -4.70 -7.53 13.74
C VAL A 201 -3.98 -6.66 14.77
N ALA A 202 -3.51 -7.26 15.87
CA ALA A 202 -2.68 -6.58 16.86
C ALA A 202 -1.80 -7.57 17.64
N ARG A 203 -0.75 -7.07 18.26
CA ARG A 203 0.10 -7.79 19.22
C ARG A 203 0.01 -7.08 20.56
N SER A 204 -0.18 -7.86 21.62
CA SER A 204 -0.10 -7.38 22.99
C SER A 204 1.28 -7.73 23.55
N PRO A 205 2.07 -6.76 24.06
CA PRO A 205 1.84 -5.31 24.08
C PRO A 205 2.35 -4.56 22.82
N ALA A 206 2.82 -5.28 21.80
CA ALA A 206 3.78 -4.77 20.81
C ALA A 206 3.24 -4.05 19.55
N GLY A 207 1.94 -3.76 19.45
CA GLY A 207 1.42 -2.81 18.43
C GLY A 207 0.43 -3.39 17.41
N MET A 208 -0.01 -2.55 16.48
CA MET A 208 -1.07 -2.86 15.50
C MET A 208 -0.51 -3.49 14.24
N SER A 209 -1.29 -4.35 13.59
CA SER A 209 -0.91 -4.87 12.28
C SER A 209 -1.19 -3.85 11.18
N TYR A 210 -0.43 -3.95 10.09
CA TYR A 210 -0.67 -3.21 8.85
C TYR A 210 -2.14 -3.27 8.41
N GLN A 211 -2.75 -4.47 8.49
CA GLN A 211 -4.13 -4.67 8.03
C GLN A 211 -5.13 -3.81 8.81
N LEU A 212 -5.02 -3.79 10.14
CA LEU A 212 -5.95 -3.02 10.97
C LEU A 212 -5.72 -1.52 10.83
N ALA A 213 -4.46 -1.07 10.85
CA ALA A 213 -4.13 0.35 10.79
C ALA A 213 -4.54 0.97 9.45
N VAL A 214 -4.22 0.33 8.33
CA VAL A 214 -4.59 0.84 7.00
C VAL A 214 -6.10 0.91 6.80
N VAL A 215 -6.84 -0.13 7.18
CA VAL A 215 -8.32 -0.13 7.09
C VAL A 215 -8.92 0.97 7.96
N THR A 216 -8.40 1.12 9.18
CA THR A 216 -8.86 2.18 10.10
C THR A 216 -8.62 3.56 9.51
N ASP A 217 -7.43 3.82 9.00
CA ASP A 217 -7.08 5.14 8.48
C ASP A 217 -7.78 5.45 7.18
N ASP A 218 -7.81 4.51 6.23
CA ASP A 218 -8.51 4.72 4.97
C ASP A 218 -10.00 5.01 5.24
N ALA A 219 -10.65 4.26 6.14
CA ALA A 219 -12.05 4.49 6.51
C ALA A 219 -12.26 5.86 7.17
N LEU A 220 -11.49 6.19 8.21
CA LEU A 220 -11.66 7.41 9.00
C LEU A 220 -11.20 8.67 8.27
N MET A 221 -10.26 8.56 7.34
CA MET A 221 -9.81 9.66 6.49
C MET A 221 -10.69 9.84 5.24
N GLY A 222 -11.74 9.04 5.07
CA GLY A 222 -12.65 9.13 3.92
C GLY A 222 -12.02 8.70 2.59
N ILE A 223 -10.98 7.87 2.62
CA ILE A 223 -10.38 7.31 1.41
C ILE A 223 -11.40 6.41 0.73
N ASN A 224 -11.70 6.71 -0.53
CA ASN A 224 -12.63 5.93 -1.34
C ASN A 224 -11.97 5.28 -2.56
N GLN A 225 -10.70 5.58 -2.83
CA GLN A 225 -9.89 4.95 -3.87
C GLN A 225 -8.45 4.68 -3.41
N VAL A 226 -8.03 3.43 -3.57
CA VAL A 226 -6.72 2.92 -3.18
C VAL A 226 -6.01 2.37 -4.41
N ILE A 227 -5.05 3.13 -4.93
CA ILE A 227 -4.10 2.64 -5.93
C ILE A 227 -2.77 2.32 -5.26
N ARG A 228 -2.24 1.12 -5.53
CA ARG A 228 -0.99 0.61 -4.94
C ARG A 228 -0.35 -0.46 -5.83
N GLY A 229 0.87 -0.89 -5.49
CA GLY A 229 1.54 -2.00 -6.17
C GLY A 229 0.79 -3.33 -5.99
N ASP A 230 0.87 -4.20 -6.99
CA ASP A 230 0.20 -5.50 -7.02
C ASP A 230 0.78 -6.54 -6.06
N ASP A 231 1.94 -6.29 -5.46
CA ASP A 231 2.44 -7.04 -4.31
C ASP A 231 1.50 -6.98 -3.09
N LEU A 232 0.59 -6.00 -3.05
CA LEU A 232 -0.40 -5.84 -1.99
C LEU A 232 -1.76 -6.47 -2.30
N VAL A 233 -1.95 -7.09 -3.47
CA VAL A 233 -3.17 -7.85 -3.81
C VAL A 233 -3.53 -8.86 -2.72
N PRO A 234 -2.59 -9.67 -2.17
CA PRO A 234 -2.91 -10.63 -1.12
C PRO A 234 -3.44 -9.99 0.18
N SER A 235 -3.19 -8.69 0.43
CA SER A 235 -3.73 -7.99 1.61
C SER A 235 -5.18 -7.57 1.43
N THR A 236 -5.61 -7.26 0.20
CA THR A 236 -6.93 -6.73 -0.13
C THR A 236 -8.10 -7.52 0.43
N PRO A 237 -8.20 -8.85 0.27
CA PRO A 237 -9.35 -9.58 0.81
C PRO A 237 -9.42 -9.54 2.33
N ARG A 238 -8.27 -9.54 3.03
CA ARG A 238 -8.22 -9.39 4.50
C ARG A 238 -8.70 -8.00 4.94
N GLN A 239 -8.32 -6.97 4.19
CA GLN A 239 -8.77 -5.60 4.44
C GLN A 239 -10.28 -5.46 4.20
N ILE A 240 -10.81 -6.02 3.11
CA ILE A 240 -12.25 -6.03 2.81
C ILE A 240 -13.05 -6.72 3.94
N LEU A 241 -12.55 -7.83 4.49
CA LEU A 241 -13.20 -8.48 5.63
C LEU A 241 -13.26 -7.58 6.86
N LEU A 242 -12.18 -6.83 7.16
CA LEU A 242 -12.18 -5.86 8.25
C LEU A 242 -13.18 -4.72 8.01
N TYR A 243 -13.20 -4.12 6.82
CA TYR A 243 -14.18 -3.10 6.44
C TYR A 243 -15.62 -3.60 6.68
N ARG A 244 -15.97 -4.74 6.08
CA ARG A 244 -17.31 -5.33 6.19
C ARG A 244 -17.70 -5.64 7.64
N SER A 245 -16.76 -6.16 8.42
CA SER A 245 -17.00 -6.52 9.83
C SER A 245 -17.18 -5.31 10.73
N LEU A 246 -16.56 -4.18 10.38
CA LEU A 246 -16.71 -2.90 11.07
C LEU A 246 -17.90 -2.08 10.53
N GLY A 247 -18.66 -2.61 9.58
CA GLY A 247 -19.79 -1.90 8.94
C GLY A 247 -19.34 -0.75 8.04
N TRP A 248 -18.09 -0.74 7.58
CA TRP A 248 -17.53 0.27 6.71
C TRP A 248 -17.53 -0.18 5.25
N ALA A 249 -17.70 0.76 4.33
CA ALA A 249 -17.59 0.48 2.91
C ALA A 249 -16.11 0.40 2.49
N PRO A 250 -15.66 -0.69 1.83
CA PRO A 250 -14.32 -0.74 1.27
C PRO A 250 -14.14 0.30 0.15
N PRO A 251 -12.95 0.91 0.00
CA PRO A 251 -12.65 1.77 -1.14
C PRO A 251 -12.58 0.94 -2.43
N GLN A 252 -12.61 1.63 -3.57
CA GLN A 252 -12.19 1.03 -4.84
C GLN A 252 -10.70 0.71 -4.78
N PHE A 253 -10.30 -0.50 -5.16
CA PHE A 253 -8.89 -0.89 -5.18
C PHE A 253 -8.38 -0.95 -6.62
N GLY A 254 -7.15 -0.48 -6.87
CA GLY A 254 -6.42 -0.66 -8.12
C GLY A 254 -5.00 -1.13 -7.85
N HIS A 255 -4.62 -2.28 -8.41
CA HIS A 255 -3.30 -2.88 -8.18
C HIS A 255 -2.46 -2.87 -9.45
N ILE A 256 -1.48 -1.97 -9.51
CA ILE A 256 -0.65 -1.78 -10.70
C ILE A 256 0.58 -2.70 -10.67
N PRO A 257 1.07 -3.16 -11.84
CA PRO A 257 2.24 -4.04 -11.90
C PRO A 257 3.49 -3.41 -11.30
N LEU A 258 4.29 -4.24 -10.62
CA LEU A 258 5.55 -3.79 -10.03
C LEU A 258 6.52 -3.17 -11.03
N THR A 259 7.44 -2.40 -10.47
CA THR A 259 8.66 -1.97 -11.15
C THR A 259 9.81 -2.90 -10.77
N VAL A 260 10.48 -3.46 -11.77
CA VAL A 260 11.52 -4.48 -11.64
C VAL A 260 12.81 -4.03 -12.32
N GLY A 261 13.95 -4.59 -11.89
CA GLY A 261 15.22 -4.43 -12.59
C GLY A 261 15.31 -5.30 -13.85
N PRO A 262 16.38 -5.16 -14.65
CA PRO A 262 16.63 -5.98 -15.83
C PRO A 262 16.73 -7.48 -15.55
N ASP A 263 17.07 -7.86 -14.31
CA ASP A 263 17.11 -9.24 -13.83
C ASP A 263 15.71 -9.79 -13.46
N GLY A 264 14.66 -9.01 -13.66
CA GLY A 264 13.28 -9.35 -13.33
C GLY A 264 12.96 -9.29 -11.84
N ARG A 265 13.93 -8.95 -10.98
CA ARG A 265 13.70 -8.82 -9.55
C ARG A 265 13.05 -7.48 -9.24
N ARG A 266 12.16 -7.48 -8.25
CA ARG A 266 11.58 -6.24 -7.72
C ARG A 266 12.72 -5.30 -7.32
N LEU A 267 12.59 -4.02 -7.69
CA LEU A 267 13.44 -2.99 -7.11
C LEU A 267 13.19 -2.92 -5.60
N ALA A 268 14.03 -3.62 -4.84
CA ALA A 268 13.98 -3.69 -3.39
C ALA A 268 15.29 -3.17 -2.80
N LYS A 269 15.28 -2.92 -1.48
CA LYS A 269 16.40 -2.34 -0.73
C LYS A 269 17.71 -3.13 -0.80
N ARG A 270 17.70 -4.39 -1.23
CA ARG A 270 18.87 -5.28 -1.25
C ARG A 270 19.72 -5.15 -2.51
N ASP A 271 19.17 -4.58 -3.59
CA ASP A 271 19.76 -4.70 -4.93
C ASP A 271 20.29 -3.39 -5.52
N GLY A 272 20.58 -2.37 -4.68
CA GLY A 272 21.08 -1.10 -5.19
C GLY A 272 20.05 -0.27 -5.97
N SER A 273 18.76 -0.50 -5.73
CA SER A 273 17.70 0.33 -6.35
C SER A 273 17.91 1.80 -6.06
N ILE A 274 17.93 2.61 -7.12
CA ILE A 274 18.16 4.05 -7.01
C ILE A 274 17.02 4.71 -6.26
N LYS A 275 17.40 5.37 -5.16
CA LYS A 275 16.52 6.26 -4.41
C LYS A 275 16.26 7.50 -5.24
N LEU A 276 15.06 8.07 -5.15
CA LEU A 276 14.74 9.34 -5.82
C LEU A 276 15.66 10.47 -5.36
N ALA A 277 16.02 10.49 -4.08
CA ALA A 277 17.05 11.40 -3.56
C ALA A 277 18.39 11.31 -4.31
N THR A 278 18.80 10.11 -4.76
CA THR A 278 20.04 9.94 -5.54
C THR A 278 19.91 10.60 -6.91
N LEU A 279 18.80 10.42 -7.62
CA LEU A 279 18.53 11.08 -8.90
C LEU A 279 18.48 12.61 -8.74
N ARG A 280 17.75 13.09 -7.72
CA ARG A 280 17.66 14.52 -7.43
C ARG A 280 19.03 15.13 -7.15
N ASN A 281 19.84 14.49 -6.30
CA ASN A 281 21.17 14.98 -5.94
C ASN A 281 22.15 14.92 -7.11
N ALA A 282 21.93 14.03 -8.08
CA ALA A 282 22.67 13.99 -9.34
C ALA A 282 22.22 15.05 -10.36
N GLY A 283 21.20 15.86 -10.03
CA GLY A 283 20.71 16.95 -10.88
C GLY A 283 19.76 16.52 -12.00
N VAL A 284 19.20 15.30 -11.93
CA VAL A 284 18.19 14.86 -12.90
C VAL A 284 17.01 15.83 -12.91
N ASP A 285 16.50 16.19 -14.09
CA ASP A 285 15.29 17.00 -14.23
C ASP A 285 14.06 16.16 -13.82
N PRO A 286 13.26 16.57 -12.81
CA PRO A 286 12.06 15.84 -12.42
C PRO A 286 11.06 15.69 -13.58
N ASN A 287 10.99 16.65 -14.51
CA ASN A 287 10.10 16.58 -15.65
C ASN A 287 10.51 15.48 -16.63
N GLN A 288 11.82 15.26 -16.80
CA GLN A 288 12.36 14.15 -17.58
C GLN A 288 11.96 12.80 -16.95
N LEU A 289 12.06 12.69 -15.62
CA LEU A 289 11.64 11.49 -14.91
C LEU A 289 10.12 11.27 -15.03
N VAL A 290 9.29 12.29 -14.87
CA VAL A 290 7.83 12.17 -15.07
C VAL A 290 7.50 11.74 -16.49
N GLY A 291 8.17 12.28 -17.51
CA GLY A 291 8.05 11.82 -18.89
C GLY A 291 8.39 10.34 -19.07
N GLN A 292 9.44 9.86 -18.40
CA GLN A 292 9.81 8.45 -18.38
C GLN A 292 8.75 7.57 -17.69
N LEU A 293 8.21 8.05 -16.57
CA LEU A 293 7.13 7.36 -15.87
C LEU A 293 5.86 7.30 -16.73
N ALA A 294 5.52 8.36 -17.46
CA ALA A 294 4.40 8.38 -18.38
C ALA A 294 4.57 7.38 -19.53
N LEU A 295 5.78 7.28 -20.10
CA LEU A 295 6.13 6.24 -21.07
C LEU A 295 5.94 4.84 -20.47
N SER A 296 6.39 4.61 -19.23
CA SER A 296 6.21 3.32 -18.54
C SER A 296 4.76 2.97 -18.22
N CYS A 297 3.86 3.95 -18.27
CA CYS A 297 2.42 3.79 -18.07
C CYS A 297 1.66 3.70 -19.39
N GLY A 298 2.34 3.72 -20.54
CA GLY A 298 1.71 3.62 -21.86
C GLY A 298 1.01 4.89 -22.35
N TRP A 299 1.16 6.02 -21.67
CA TRP A 299 0.47 7.27 -22.03
C TRP A 299 1.14 8.04 -23.19
N THR A 300 2.36 7.65 -23.55
CA THR A 300 3.15 8.22 -24.63
C THR A 300 4.03 7.14 -25.26
N ASP A 301 4.42 7.34 -26.51
CA ASP A 301 5.30 6.44 -27.28
C ASP A 301 6.80 6.78 -27.12
N LYS A 302 7.10 7.98 -26.60
CA LYS A 302 8.45 8.47 -26.32
C LYS A 302 8.49 9.30 -25.04
N VAL A 303 9.69 9.45 -24.49
CA VAL A 303 9.91 10.34 -23.34
C VAL A 303 9.70 11.78 -23.78
N VAL A 304 8.75 12.46 -23.15
CA VAL A 304 8.53 13.90 -23.28
C VAL A 304 8.61 14.50 -21.88
N PRO A 305 9.58 15.38 -21.58
CA PRO A 305 9.63 16.09 -20.31
C PRO A 305 8.27 16.74 -20.01
N SER A 306 7.71 16.44 -18.86
CA SER A 306 6.36 16.86 -18.48
C SER A 306 6.20 16.92 -16.97
N THR A 307 5.23 17.69 -16.50
CA THR A 307 4.77 17.68 -15.11
C THR A 307 3.67 16.64 -14.93
N PRO A 308 3.35 16.20 -13.69
CA PRO A 308 2.17 15.37 -13.46
C PRO A 308 0.88 16.01 -13.98
N GLY A 309 0.75 17.35 -13.89
CA GLY A 309 -0.42 18.10 -14.34
C GLY A 309 -0.73 17.92 -15.83
N ASP A 310 0.30 17.78 -16.67
CA ASP A 310 0.16 17.61 -18.13
C ASP A 310 -0.59 16.33 -18.52
N TRP A 311 -0.65 15.35 -17.61
CA TRP A 311 -1.28 14.05 -17.85
C TRP A 311 -2.73 13.96 -17.35
N ILE A 312 -3.23 14.94 -16.59
CA ILE A 312 -4.58 14.90 -15.98
C ILE A 312 -5.67 14.63 -17.02
N GLY A 313 -5.66 15.35 -18.16
CA GLY A 313 -6.69 15.19 -19.20
C GLY A 313 -6.58 13.88 -20.01
N ARG A 314 -5.40 13.26 -20.01
CA ARG A 314 -5.08 12.06 -20.81
C ARG A 314 -5.04 10.78 -19.99
N PHE A 315 -4.99 10.90 -18.67
CA PHE A 315 -4.86 9.75 -17.77
C PHE A 315 -6.02 8.78 -17.96
N ARG A 316 -5.69 7.53 -18.26
CA ARG A 316 -6.60 6.40 -18.18
C ARG A 316 -5.87 5.26 -17.49
N ILE A 317 -6.48 4.72 -16.45
CA ILE A 317 -5.91 3.58 -15.73
C ILE A 317 -5.85 2.31 -16.61
N SER A 318 -6.76 2.20 -17.57
CA SER A 318 -6.83 1.11 -18.55
C SER A 318 -5.66 1.05 -19.51
N ASP A 319 -4.93 2.16 -19.68
CA ASP A 319 -3.81 2.25 -20.64
C ASP A 319 -2.51 1.68 -20.06
N LEU A 320 -2.47 1.43 -18.74
CA LEU A 320 -1.30 0.89 -18.09
C LEU A 320 -0.97 -0.51 -18.66
N PRO A 321 0.31 -0.77 -19.03
CA PRO A 321 0.73 -2.09 -19.42
C PRO A 321 0.49 -3.12 -18.30
N PRO A 322 -0.02 -4.33 -18.61
CA PRO A 322 -0.29 -5.37 -17.62
C PRO A 322 0.98 -6.06 -17.09
N ALA A 323 2.11 -5.91 -17.79
CA ALA A 323 3.39 -6.45 -17.39
C ALA A 323 4.12 -5.52 -16.39
N PRO A 324 4.98 -6.07 -15.52
CA PRO A 324 5.89 -5.26 -14.72
C PRO A 324 6.71 -4.30 -15.59
N TRP A 325 6.94 -3.09 -15.08
CA TRP A 325 7.84 -2.16 -15.75
C TRP A 325 9.29 -2.55 -15.46
N VAL A 326 10.00 -3.00 -16.50
CA VAL A 326 11.45 -3.23 -16.45
C VAL A 326 12.16 -1.89 -16.60
N VAL A 327 12.87 -1.49 -15.54
CA VAL A 327 13.63 -0.24 -15.53
C VAL A 327 14.91 -0.42 -16.33
N ALA A 328 15.17 0.54 -17.23
CA ALA A 328 16.36 0.53 -18.03
C ALA A 328 17.62 0.81 -17.16
N PRO A 329 18.77 0.17 -17.43
CA PRO A 329 19.96 0.23 -16.57
C PRO A 329 20.42 1.64 -16.22
N GLU A 330 20.28 2.60 -17.12
CA GLU A 330 20.68 4.01 -16.95
C GLU A 330 19.94 4.70 -15.79
N TRP A 331 18.71 4.27 -15.50
CA TRP A 331 17.91 4.76 -14.39
C TRP A 331 18.25 4.02 -13.07
N ILE A 332 19.08 2.97 -13.12
CA ILE A 332 19.51 2.13 -11.99
C ILE A 332 20.97 2.39 -11.61
N ASP A 333 21.83 2.82 -12.53
CA ASP A 333 23.21 3.22 -12.22
C ASP A 333 23.36 4.74 -12.05
N GLY A 334 22.33 5.52 -12.38
CA GLY A 334 22.31 6.98 -12.23
C GLY A 334 23.01 7.68 -13.39
N SER A 335 23.36 6.93 -14.45
CA SER A 335 23.92 7.45 -15.69
C SER A 335 22.87 8.00 -16.65
N ALA A 336 21.58 7.99 -16.27
CA ALA A 336 20.51 8.73 -16.93
C ALA A 336 20.87 10.22 -17.00
N THR A 337 21.62 10.57 -18.05
CA THR A 337 22.23 11.88 -18.25
C THR A 337 21.20 12.81 -18.87
N MET A 338 21.30 14.08 -18.46
CA MET A 338 20.57 15.19 -19.07
C MET A 338 20.84 15.21 -20.58
N ASN A 339 19.79 15.20 -21.40
CA ASN A 339 19.83 15.32 -22.86
C ASN A 339 20.57 14.21 -23.63
N GLN A 340 19.85 13.20 -24.13
CA GLN A 340 19.95 12.81 -25.55
C GLN A 340 18.60 12.28 -26.08
N PRO A 341 18.10 12.76 -27.24
CA PRO A 341 16.97 12.15 -27.91
C PRO A 341 17.41 10.82 -28.52
N THR A 342 16.73 9.73 -28.18
CA THR A 342 16.92 8.44 -28.84
C THR A 342 16.45 8.56 -30.29
N ALA A 343 17.39 8.52 -31.23
CA ALA A 343 17.08 8.40 -32.65
C ALA A 343 16.44 7.02 -32.92
N PRO A 344 15.48 6.90 -33.86
CA PRO A 344 14.91 5.62 -34.20
C PRO A 344 15.97 4.76 -34.89
N ALA A 345 16.01 3.47 -34.55
CA ALA A 345 16.84 2.49 -35.20
C ALA A 345 16.55 2.50 -36.71
N SER A 346 17.50 3.00 -37.50
CA SER A 346 17.43 2.93 -38.95
C SER A 346 17.47 1.47 -39.37
N GLY A 347 16.33 0.94 -39.80
CA GLY A 347 16.25 -0.35 -40.48
C GLY A 347 17.15 -0.34 -41.69
N THR A 348 18.11 -1.27 -41.71
CA THR A 348 18.91 -1.60 -42.87
C THR A 348 17.98 -2.01 -44.02
N LYS A 349 17.88 -1.15 -45.03
CA LYS A 349 17.40 -1.56 -46.35
C LYS A 349 18.42 -2.55 -46.91
N GLY A 350 18.03 -3.80 -47.02
CA GLY A 350 18.74 -4.77 -47.83
C GLY A 350 18.70 -4.32 -49.29
N GLU A 351 19.87 -4.04 -49.85
CA GLU A 351 20.07 -3.92 -51.29
C GLU A 351 19.91 -5.31 -51.94
N ARG A 352 19.11 -5.33 -53.00
CA ARG A 352 18.94 -6.42 -53.95
C ARG A 352 19.64 -6.02 -55.25
N GLY A 353 20.36 -6.96 -55.86
CA GLY A 353 20.86 -6.94 -57.24
C GLY A 353 22.25 -6.30 -57.39
N ALA A 354 23.15 -6.78 -58.24
CA ALA A 354 23.09 -7.81 -59.27
C ALA A 354 24.48 -8.47 -59.36
#